data_AF-A0A970NZ95-F1
#
_entry.id   AF-A0A970NZ95-F1
#
_cell.length_a   1.000
_cell.length_b   1.000
_cell.length_c   1.000
_cell.angle_alpha   90.00
_cell.angle_beta   90.00
_cell.angle_gamma   90.00
#
_symmetry.space_group_name_H-M   'P 1'
#
loop_
_entity.id
_entity.type
_entity.pdbx_description
1 polymer ?
#
loop_
_entity_poly.entity_id
_entity_poly.type
_entity_poly.pdbx_seq_one_letter_code
_entity_poly.pdbx_strand_id
1 'polypeptide(L)' 'MTELGITIANLAQTIGINTSAVQKHLKSMTDKGYISRRDKDGLWDVFIIPSV' A
#
# COMPACT_ATOMS: atom_id res chain seq x y z
N MET A 1 -12.20 14.72 11.67
CA MET A 1 -11.39 13.50 11.52
C MET A 1 -11.42 13.12 10.06
N THR A 2 -10.36 13.40 9.30
CA THR A 2 -10.25 12.94 7.92
C THR A 2 -9.81 11.48 7.93
N GLU A 3 -10.70 10.57 7.56
CA GLU A 3 -10.43 9.13 7.38
C GLU A 3 -9.45 8.92 6.21
N LEU A 4 -8.14 8.97 6.46
CA LEU A 4 -7.10 8.82 5.43
C LEU A 4 -6.58 7.38 5.31
N GLY A 5 -7.47 6.38 5.43
CA GLY A 5 -7.09 4.97 5.38
C GLY A 5 -8.05 4.15 4.53
N ILE A 6 -7.52 3.37 3.58
CA ILE A 6 -8.27 2.34 2.86
C ILE A 6 -7.95 0.96 3.47
N THR A 7 -8.97 0.14 3.69
CA THR A 7 -8.76 -1.25 4.14
C THR A 7 -8.26 -2.12 2.99
N ILE A 8 -7.62 -3.25 3.29
CA ILE A 8 -7.22 -4.22 2.24
C ILE A 8 -8.44 -4.71 1.44
N ALA A 9 -9.60 -4.87 2.09
CA ALA A 9 -10.83 -5.29 1.44
C ALA A 9 -11.33 -4.24 0.44
N ASN A 10 -11.34 -2.97 0.83
CA ASN A 10 -11.76 -1.88 -0.06
C ASN A 10 -10.77 -1.72 -1.22
N LEU A 11 -9.47 -1.83 -0.94
CA LEU A 11 -8.42 -1.77 -1.97
C LEU A 11 -8.54 -2.92 -2.98
N ALA A 12 -8.83 -4.13 -2.50
CA ALA A 12 -9.10 -5.30 -3.34
C ALA A 12 -10.29 -5.06 -4.27
N GLN A 13 -11.38 -4.50 -3.75
CA GLN A 13 -12.56 -4.14 -4.54
C GLN A 13 -12.26 -3.06 -5.59
N THR A 14 -11.52 -2.01 -5.22
CA THR A 14 -11.17 -0.91 -6.14
C THR A 14 -10.28 -1.37 -7.29
N ILE A 15 -9.32 -2.25 -7.03
CA ILE A 15 -8.37 -2.74 -8.05
C ILE A 15 -8.95 -3.93 -8.84
N GLY A 16 -10.00 -4.59 -8.33
CA GLY A 16 -10.60 -5.76 -8.97
C GLY A 16 -9.78 -7.05 -8.81
N ILE A 17 -9.04 -7.17 -7.70
CA ILE A 17 -8.24 -8.36 -7.37
C ILE A 17 -8.59 -8.86 -5.96
N ASN A 18 -8.30 -10.12 -5.66
CA ASN A 18 -8.55 -10.66 -4.32
C ASN A 18 -7.58 -10.10 -3.25
N THR A 19 -7.96 -10.20 -1.98
CA THR A 19 -7.20 -9.65 -0.84
C THR A 19 -5.79 -10.26 -0.70
N SER A 20 -5.62 -11.54 -1.03
CA SER A 20 -4.32 -12.21 -0.98
C SER A 20 -3.35 -11.64 -2.02
N ALA A 21 -3.85 -11.30 -3.21
CA ALA A 21 -3.07 -10.64 -4.26
C ALA A 21 -2.67 -9.22 -3.82
N VAL A 22 -3.58 -8.46 -3.20
CA VAL A 22 -3.26 -7.14 -2.61
C VAL A 22 -2.13 -7.27 -1.58
N GLN A 23 -2.23 -8.20 -0.64
CA GLN A 23 -1.19 -8.43 0.38
C GLN A 23 0.16 -8.79 -0.26
N LYS A 24 0.16 -9.65 -1.28
CA LYS A 24 1.37 -10.01 -2.03
C LYS A 24 1.99 -8.80 -2.73
N HIS A 25 1.17 -7.95 -3.35
CA HIS A 25 1.64 -6.73 -4.01
C HIS A 25 2.20 -5.73 -3.01
N LEU A 26 1.50 -5.46 -1.91
CA LEU A 26 1.99 -4.58 -0.83
C LEU A 26 3.34 -5.07 -0.30
N LYS A 27 3.46 -6.37 0.02
CA LYS A 27 4.73 -6.96 0.43
C LYS A 27 5.82 -6.75 -0.63
N SER A 28 5.54 -7.05 -1.89
CA SER A 28 6.52 -6.87 -2.95
C SER A 28 6.94 -5.41 -3.13
N MET A 29 6.04 -4.45 -2.95
CA MET A 29 6.35 -3.03 -3.06
C MET A 29 7.18 -2.55 -1.88
N THR A 30 6.89 -3.03 -0.67
CA THR A 30 7.71 -2.79 0.52
C THR A 30 9.10 -3.40 0.39
N ASP A 31 9.19 -4.66 -0.03
CA ASP A 31 10.47 -5.36 -0.20
C ASP A 31 11.36 -4.69 -1.27
N LYS A 32 10.74 -4.08 -2.29
CA LYS A 32 11.44 -3.31 -3.33
C LYS A 32 11.74 -1.85 -2.93
N GLY A 33 11.29 -1.41 -1.76
CA GLY A 33 11.49 -0.04 -1.28
C GLY A 33 10.64 1.02 -1.99
N TYR A 34 9.56 0.63 -2.66
CA TYR A 34 8.64 1.59 -3.28
C TYR A 34 7.70 2.25 -2.27
N ILE A 35 7.36 1.52 -1.20
CA ILE A 35 6.51 2.03 -0.11
C ILE A 35 7.07 1.60 1.24
N SER A 36 6.76 2.35 2.28
CA SER A 36 7.02 1.96 3.67
C SER A 36 5.82 2.30 4.54
N ARG A 37 5.56 1.49 5.56
CA ARG A 37 4.50 1.77 6.53
C ARG A 37 5.13 2.47 7.74
N ARG A 38 4.62 3.65 8.10
CA ARG A 38 5.08 4.40 9.26
C ARG A 38 4.49 3.81 10.53
N ASP A 39 5.35 3.49 11.49
CA ASP A 39 4.93 2.89 12.76
C ASP A 39 4.09 3.83 13.63
N LYS A 40 4.34 5.15 13.55
CA LYS A 40 3.71 6.14 14.43
C LYS A 40 2.21 6.34 14.17
N ASP A 41 1.78 6.21 12.91
CA ASP A 41 0.41 6.55 12.48
C ASP A 41 -0.19 5.51 11.51
N GLY A 42 0.56 4.45 11.19
CA GLY A 42 0.11 3.37 10.33
C GLY A 42 -0.10 3.77 8.86
N LEU A 43 0.26 5.00 8.47
CA LEU A 43 0.15 5.52 7.12
C LEU A 43 1.31 5.02 6.24
N TRP A 44 1.15 5.16 4.92
CA TRP A 44 2.13 4.72 3.95
C TRP A 44 2.90 5.91 3.38
N ASP A 45 4.23 5.80 3.39
CA ASP A 45 5.11 6.65 2.59
C ASP A 45 5.29 6.02 1.21
N VAL A 46 5.23 6.83 0.16
CA VAL A 46 5.43 6.41 -1.23
C VAL A 46 6.71 7.04 -1.74
N PHE A 47 7.67 6.22 -2.15
CA PHE A 47 8.94 6.67 -2.70
C PHE A 47 8.83 6.77 -4.22
N ILE A 48 8.79 7.99 -4.75
CA ILE A 48 8.86 8.22 -6.19
C ILE A 48 10.33 8.13 -6.59
N ILE A 49 10.70 7.01 -7.21
CA ILE A 49 12.01 6.87 -7.86
C ILE A 49 11.84 7.36 -9.29
N PRO A 50 12.43 8.52 -9.68
CA PRO A 50 12.41 8.93 -11.07
C PRO A 50 13.08 7.83 -11.90
N SER A 51 12.39 7.35 -12.93
CA SER A 51 13.00 6.43 -13.90
C SER A 51 14.10 7.21 -14.62
N VAL A 52 15.33 6.67 -14.56
CA VAL A 52 16.49 7.19 -15.29
C VAL A 52 16.32 7.05 -16.80
#